data_AF-B4QJM1-F1
#
_entry.id   AF-B4QJM1-F1
#
_cell.length_a   1.000
_cell.length_b   1.000
_cell.length_c   1.000
_cell.angle_alpha   90.00
_cell.angle_beta   90.00
_cell.angle_gamma   90.00
#
_symmetry.space_group_name_H-M   'P 1'
#
loop_
_entity.id
_entity.type
_entity.pdbx_description
1 polymer ?
#
loop_
_entity_poly.entity_id
_entity_poly.type
_entity_poly.pdbx_seq_one_letter_code
_entity_poly.pdbx_strand_id
1 'polypeptide(L)'
;MEDEDDPVVEEIPVFLSKNLRDSLYLFQYPTKTELPNHDDSVIVNCCVKPIAQEVKVDFGLDIESAHFDRFKGEQFAVAADGKNTYGAVPPKGQERPTYKRGIMDKQAFTSSRSITDVAKYIVGIFTDREVHLSPLTSIVQMRPVLSHFDKEDKRKKAELKAQTEDTDDDEVLQQVTVKFARGNAKNSGKEQRAGTYDGFVQRIADEPWCEAYWHSRATPTAELERQKLFATSHHGSSSLALAPDEYLRKLLPYDEHVQTVAPPAASAAAQVLPVYNKAMLKSMPLLEQLTVLLRDARMLSFSDVISILAEHVDPHVAADKVLALLPQVGILLHGNWVPKSEVVFPEKVLSHANGVSAEQMIRARDYILFRFSRTPYLFRAQVMAATQLPPAETLDVLKTVARVNNTKRWELLLPPDKEFEQKYPELVSRQEYHWTASEQHYNEMDWARETKRVRKRSTRKSESQSLTSAMPPPAMNHSTTGSVDA
;
A
#
# COMPACT_ATOMS: atom_id res chain seq x y z
N MET A 1 35.03 -1.24 -9.53
CA MET A 1 35.60 -0.37 -8.50
C MET A 1 35.29 -1.09 -7.22
N GLU A 2 36.23 -1.90 -6.76
CA GLU A 2 36.15 -2.51 -5.44
C GLU A 2 36.64 -1.47 -4.42
N ASP A 3 35.95 -1.42 -3.29
CA ASP A 3 36.04 -0.42 -2.24
C ASP A 3 37.42 -0.40 -1.56
N GLU A 4 38.39 0.35 -2.09
CA GLU A 4 39.69 0.59 -1.43
C GLU A 4 39.61 1.56 -0.22
N ASP A 5 38.45 2.18 0.02
CA ASP A 5 38.29 3.26 1.02
C ASP A 5 37.72 2.81 2.40
N ASP A 6 37.36 1.54 2.59
CA ASP A 6 36.81 1.04 3.88
C ASP A 6 37.37 -0.34 4.28
N PRO A 7 38.62 -0.40 4.79
CA PRO A 7 39.23 -1.66 5.18
C PRO A 7 38.57 -2.23 6.43
N VAL A 8 38.26 -3.53 6.41
CA VAL A 8 37.79 -4.27 7.59
C VAL A 8 38.84 -4.17 8.70
N VAL A 9 38.52 -3.48 9.79
CA VAL A 9 39.42 -3.28 10.94
C VAL A 9 39.34 -4.44 11.93
N GLU A 10 38.14 -5.00 12.14
CA GLU A 10 37.90 -6.07 13.10
C GLU A 10 36.67 -6.89 12.71
N GLU A 11 36.77 -8.22 12.85
CA GLU A 11 35.66 -9.15 12.67
C GLU A 11 35.18 -9.65 14.03
N ILE A 12 33.95 -9.29 14.41
CA ILE A 12 33.35 -9.63 15.71
C ILE A 12 32.28 -10.71 15.49
N PRO A 13 32.44 -11.92 16.05
CA PRO A 13 31.42 -12.95 15.95
C PRO A 13 30.17 -12.59 16.77
N VAL A 14 29.01 -12.90 16.20
CA VAL A 14 27.69 -12.63 16.80
C VAL A 14 26.97 -13.95 17.04
N PHE A 15 26.62 -14.22 18.30
CA PHE A 15 25.92 -15.40 18.74
C PHE A 15 24.50 -15.08 19.23
N LEU A 16 23.61 -16.06 19.19
CA LEU A 16 22.24 -15.95 19.70
C LEU A 16 22.02 -16.93 20.86
N SER A 17 21.82 -16.43 22.07
CA SER A 17 21.35 -17.21 23.21
C SER A 17 19.82 -17.21 23.27
N LYS A 18 19.23 -18.38 23.53
CA LYS A 18 17.78 -18.56 23.70
C LYS A 18 17.40 -18.94 25.14
N ASN A 19 18.37 -19.02 26.05
CA ASN A 19 18.17 -19.58 27.39
C ASN A 19 17.25 -18.73 28.28
N LEU A 20 17.14 -17.43 28.01
CA LEU A 20 16.29 -16.49 28.75
C LEU A 20 15.15 -15.88 27.91
N ARG A 21 14.84 -16.49 26.75
CA ARG A 21 13.82 -15.98 25.80
C ARG A 21 12.48 -15.66 26.47
N ASP A 22 12.06 -16.49 27.42
CA ASP A 22 10.73 -16.42 28.05
C ASP A 22 10.76 -15.75 29.44
N SER A 23 11.92 -15.28 29.90
CA SER A 23 12.12 -14.72 31.24
C SER A 23 12.94 -13.42 31.30
N LEU A 24 13.41 -12.88 30.17
CA LEU A 24 14.25 -11.67 30.13
C LEU A 24 13.42 -10.40 29.93
N TYR A 25 13.39 -9.55 30.95
CA TYR A 25 12.65 -8.29 30.95
C TYR A 25 13.62 -7.11 31.00
N LEU A 26 13.32 -6.05 30.26
CA LEU A 26 14.02 -4.77 30.37
C LEU A 26 13.17 -3.79 31.18
N PHE A 27 13.67 -3.37 32.35
CA PHE A 27 13.01 -2.37 33.19
C PHE A 27 13.54 -0.97 32.85
N GLN A 28 12.62 -0.09 32.50
CA GLN A 28 12.92 1.32 32.24
C GLN A 28 12.29 2.19 33.33
N TYR A 29 12.96 3.26 33.73
CA TYR A 29 12.49 4.20 34.75
C TYR A 29 12.39 5.60 34.16
N PRO A 30 11.32 5.94 33.41
CA PRO A 30 11.21 7.23 32.71
C PRO A 30 11.22 8.47 33.61
N THR A 31 10.99 8.28 34.91
CA THR A 31 10.95 9.36 35.91
C THR A 31 12.31 9.64 36.55
N LYS A 32 13.35 8.91 36.17
CA LYS A 32 14.72 9.07 36.69
C LYS A 32 15.61 9.68 35.60
N THR A 33 16.36 10.70 35.97
CA THR A 33 17.29 11.43 35.08
C THR A 33 18.62 10.70 34.89
N GLU A 34 18.97 9.83 35.82
CA GLU A 34 20.15 8.97 35.78
C GLU A 34 19.71 7.51 35.75
N LEU A 35 20.56 6.63 35.20
CA LEU A 35 20.33 5.18 35.25
C LEU A 35 20.25 4.77 36.73
N PRO A 36 19.07 4.35 37.22
CA PRO A 36 18.93 4.09 38.64
C PRO A 36 19.76 2.86 39.01
N ASN A 37 20.74 3.07 39.90
CA ASN A 37 21.45 1.98 40.52
C ASN A 37 20.63 1.47 41.70
N HIS A 38 20.12 0.25 41.58
CA HIS A 38 19.32 -0.41 42.61
C HIS A 38 20.13 -1.42 43.45
N ASP A 39 21.47 -1.43 43.33
CA ASP A 39 22.32 -2.40 44.02
C ASP A 39 22.22 -2.26 45.55
N ASP A 40 22.10 -1.03 46.07
CA ASP A 40 21.95 -0.72 47.50
C ASP A 40 20.47 -0.53 47.91
N SER A 41 19.52 -0.75 47.00
CA SER A 41 18.10 -0.56 47.30
C SER A 41 17.57 -1.68 48.20
N VAL A 42 16.90 -1.31 49.29
CA VAL A 42 16.18 -2.26 50.14
C VAL A 42 14.87 -2.62 49.44
N ILE A 43 14.67 -3.88 49.05
CA ILE A 43 13.42 -4.34 48.43
C ILE A 43 12.54 -5.02 49.49
N VAL A 44 11.35 -4.45 49.71
CA VAL A 44 10.39 -4.94 50.71
C VAL A 44 9.51 -6.04 50.11
N ASN A 45 9.16 -5.93 48.83
CA ASN A 45 8.35 -6.91 48.12
C ASN A 45 8.60 -6.82 46.62
N CYS A 46 8.55 -7.94 45.92
CA CYS A 46 8.61 -8.01 44.47
C CYS A 46 7.60 -9.05 43.98
N CYS A 47 6.81 -8.71 42.97
CA CYS A 47 5.86 -9.64 42.39
C CYS A 47 5.70 -9.42 40.88
N VAL A 48 5.28 -10.48 40.19
CA VAL A 48 5.14 -10.52 38.74
C VAL A 48 3.83 -11.20 38.35
N LYS A 49 3.24 -10.70 37.27
CA LYS A 49 2.18 -11.34 36.49
C LYS A 49 2.81 -11.82 35.17
N PRO A 50 3.19 -13.10 35.05
CA PRO A 50 3.94 -13.58 33.89
C PRO A 50 3.15 -13.49 32.58
N ILE A 51 1.82 -13.64 32.62
CA ILE A 51 0.98 -13.64 31.41
C ILE A 51 0.71 -12.21 30.95
N ALA A 52 0.27 -11.32 31.85
CA ALA A 52 0.08 -9.90 31.55
C ALA A 52 1.40 -9.15 31.36
N GLN A 53 2.52 -9.75 31.78
CA GLN A 53 3.86 -9.15 31.80
C GLN A 53 3.91 -7.86 32.62
N GLU A 54 3.29 -7.88 33.81
CA GLU A 54 3.35 -6.77 34.77
C GLU A 54 4.26 -7.13 35.94
N VAL A 55 5.11 -6.19 36.33
CA VAL A 55 5.99 -6.31 37.50
C VAL A 55 5.64 -5.22 38.49
N LYS A 56 5.67 -5.56 39.78
CA LYS A 56 5.57 -4.61 40.87
C LYS A 56 6.73 -4.82 41.83
N VAL A 57 7.38 -3.72 42.21
CA VAL A 57 8.50 -3.70 43.16
C VAL A 57 8.22 -2.63 44.20
N ASP A 58 8.25 -3.02 45.48
CA ASP A 58 8.15 -2.12 46.62
C ASP A 58 9.56 -1.84 47.15
N PHE A 59 10.04 -0.61 46.96
CA PHE A 59 11.33 -0.14 47.47
C PHE A 59 11.17 0.43 48.87
N GLY A 60 11.99 0.00 49.82
CA GLY A 60 12.05 0.55 51.17
C GLY A 60 12.59 1.97 51.17
N LEU A 61 12.02 2.82 52.03
CA LEU A 61 12.48 4.17 52.28
C LEU A 61 13.27 4.22 53.57
N ASP A 62 14.37 4.97 53.56
CA ASP A 62 15.10 5.28 54.78
C ASP A 62 14.34 6.34 55.58
N ILE A 63 13.60 5.87 56.59
CA ILE A 63 12.80 6.71 57.49
C ILE A 63 13.64 7.48 58.51
N GLU A 64 14.93 7.17 58.64
CA GLU A 64 15.87 7.87 59.53
C GLU A 64 16.64 8.97 58.80
N SER A 65 16.52 9.02 57.47
CA SER A 65 17.14 10.04 56.63
C SER A 65 16.66 11.45 56.98
N ALA A 66 17.59 12.41 56.94
CA ALA A 66 17.27 13.84 57.05
C ALA A 66 16.32 14.35 55.94
N HIS A 67 16.17 13.60 54.85
CA HIS A 67 15.28 13.94 53.73
C HIS A 67 13.87 13.35 53.88
N PHE A 68 13.60 12.61 54.96
CA PHE A 68 12.31 12.00 55.23
C PHE A 68 11.50 12.81 56.26
N ASP A 69 10.36 13.37 55.84
CA ASP A 69 9.41 14.03 56.75
C ASP A 69 8.54 12.98 57.43
N ARG A 70 8.89 12.68 58.69
CA ARG A 70 8.18 11.70 59.51
C ARG A 70 6.70 12.02 59.67
N PHE A 71 6.35 13.29 59.89
CA PHE A 71 4.98 13.70 60.13
C PHE A 71 4.10 13.47 58.89
N LYS A 72 4.62 13.81 57.70
CA LYS A 72 3.93 13.47 56.44
C LYS A 72 3.86 11.97 56.19
N GLY A 73 4.94 11.23 56.50
CA GLY A 73 4.97 9.78 56.37
C GLY A 73 3.89 9.08 57.20
N GLU A 74 3.67 9.53 58.43
CA GLU A 74 2.60 9.03 59.33
C GLU A 74 1.21 9.41 58.79
N GLN A 75 1.03 10.64 58.31
CA GLN A 75 -0.23 11.05 57.67
C GLN A 75 -0.59 10.19 56.45
N PHE A 76 0.37 9.91 55.56
CA PHE A 76 0.11 9.06 54.40
C PHE A 76 -0.22 7.62 54.78
N ALA A 77 0.38 7.10 55.86
CA ALA A 77 0.04 5.77 56.35
C ALA A 77 -1.39 5.71 56.90
N VAL A 78 -1.79 6.69 57.71
CA VAL A 78 -3.18 6.82 58.20
C VAL A 78 -4.15 7.08 57.03
N ALA A 79 -3.74 7.85 56.04
CA ALA A 79 -4.52 8.11 54.84
C ALA A 79 -4.74 6.83 54.00
N ALA A 80 -3.78 5.91 53.96
CA ALA A 80 -3.94 4.64 53.25
C ALA A 80 -4.72 3.60 54.06
N ASP A 81 -4.35 3.40 55.32
CA ASP A 81 -4.79 2.24 56.11
C ASP A 81 -5.80 2.59 57.21
N GLY A 82 -6.01 3.87 57.53
CA GLY A 82 -6.91 4.33 58.61
C GLY A 82 -6.23 4.39 59.99
N LYS A 83 -6.97 4.88 61.00
CA LYS A 83 -6.48 4.94 62.39
C LYS A 83 -6.49 3.52 63.00
N ASN A 84 -5.43 3.14 63.73
CA ASN A 84 -5.28 1.85 64.44
C ASN A 84 -5.03 0.59 63.59
N THR A 85 -4.33 0.68 62.45
CA THR A 85 -3.86 -0.50 61.70
C THR A 85 -2.45 -0.96 62.06
N TYR A 86 -1.75 -0.23 62.93
CA TYR A 86 -0.43 -0.62 63.43
C TYR A 86 -0.53 -1.87 64.31
N GLY A 87 0.08 -2.97 63.87
CA GLY A 87 0.13 -4.23 64.62
C GLY A 87 -1.19 -5.02 64.68
N ALA A 88 -2.28 -4.53 64.09
CA ALA A 88 -3.54 -5.24 64.03
C ALA A 88 -3.51 -6.36 62.98
N VAL A 89 -3.88 -7.59 63.37
CA VAL A 89 -4.15 -8.65 62.40
C VAL A 89 -5.49 -8.33 61.73
N PRO A 90 -5.53 -8.18 60.40
CA PRO A 90 -6.78 -7.86 59.72
C PRO A 90 -7.82 -8.98 59.97
N PRO A 91 -9.11 -8.64 60.17
CA PRO A 91 -10.18 -9.62 60.21
C PRO A 91 -10.14 -10.51 58.94
N LYS A 92 -10.55 -11.78 59.05
CA LYS A 92 -10.63 -12.68 57.89
C LYS A 92 -11.45 -12.02 56.77
N GLY A 93 -10.79 -11.73 55.64
CA GLY A 93 -11.41 -11.12 54.47
C GLY A 93 -11.10 -9.63 54.23
N GLN A 94 -10.38 -8.95 55.13
CA GLN A 94 -9.88 -7.58 54.89
C GLN A 94 -8.45 -7.57 54.33
N GLU A 95 -8.14 -6.57 53.50
CA GLU A 95 -6.80 -6.34 52.96
C GLU A 95 -5.80 -6.08 54.09
N ARG A 96 -4.57 -6.61 53.94
CA ARG A 96 -3.48 -6.32 54.88
C ARG A 96 -3.10 -4.83 54.81
N PRO A 97 -2.68 -4.22 55.94
CA PRO A 97 -2.19 -2.84 55.94
C PRO A 97 -1.07 -2.65 54.92
N THR A 98 -1.14 -1.55 54.18
CA THR A 98 -0.14 -1.14 53.19
C THR A 98 1.19 -0.84 53.87
N TYR A 99 1.13 -0.13 54.99
CA TYR A 99 2.26 0.34 55.79
C TYR A 99 2.16 -0.23 57.21
N LYS A 100 2.71 -1.43 57.40
CA LYS A 100 2.63 -2.17 58.66
C LYS A 100 3.16 -1.39 59.87
N ARG A 101 4.13 -0.50 59.64
CA ARG A 101 4.77 0.32 60.67
C ARG A 101 4.01 1.61 61.01
N GLY A 102 2.85 1.85 60.40
CA GLY A 102 2.07 3.07 60.61
C GLY A 102 2.74 4.34 60.06
N ILE A 103 3.76 4.16 59.21
CA ILE A 103 4.51 5.22 58.54
C ILE A 103 4.82 4.75 57.12
N MET A 104 4.79 5.66 56.15
CA MET A 104 5.13 5.37 54.74
C MET A 104 6.61 4.99 54.61
N ASP A 105 6.92 3.72 54.86
CA ASP A 105 8.27 3.14 54.89
C ASP A 105 8.70 2.51 53.56
N LYS A 106 7.87 2.65 52.52
CA LYS A 106 8.14 2.11 51.19
C LYS A 106 7.47 2.93 50.08
N GLN A 107 8.01 2.82 48.88
CA GLN A 107 7.45 3.34 47.64
C GLN A 107 7.23 2.19 46.65
N ALA A 108 5.98 1.99 46.21
CA ALA A 108 5.64 0.99 45.22
C ALA A 108 5.88 1.52 43.80
N PHE A 109 6.50 0.70 42.95
CA PHE A 109 6.59 0.90 41.51
C PHE A 109 5.86 -0.22 40.80
N THR A 110 4.97 0.13 39.88
CA THR A 110 4.30 -0.85 39.02
C THR A 110 4.67 -0.57 37.57
N SER A 111 4.86 -1.65 36.83
CA SER A 111 5.26 -1.61 35.44
C SER A 111 4.05 -1.45 34.53
N SER A 112 4.22 -0.75 33.41
CA SER A 112 3.32 -0.85 32.25
C SER A 112 4.11 -1.28 31.02
N ARG A 113 3.54 -2.10 30.15
CA ARG A 113 4.14 -2.43 28.86
C ARG A 113 4.25 -1.17 27.99
N SER A 114 5.45 -0.89 27.50
CA SER A 114 5.68 0.26 26.60
C SER A 114 5.51 -0.11 25.13
N ILE A 115 5.77 -1.37 24.77
CA ILE A 115 5.76 -1.86 23.39
C ILE A 115 5.04 -3.22 23.34
N THR A 116 4.25 -3.43 22.29
CA THR A 116 3.51 -4.69 22.06
C THR A 116 4.35 -5.69 21.28
N ASP A 117 5.09 -5.23 20.27
CA ASP A 117 5.99 -6.04 19.44
C ASP A 117 7.45 -5.91 19.91
N VAL A 118 7.83 -6.79 20.84
CA VAL A 118 9.17 -6.84 21.43
C VAL A 118 10.14 -7.66 20.58
N ALA A 119 9.65 -8.41 19.58
CA ALA A 119 10.47 -9.33 18.77
C ALA A 119 11.57 -8.63 17.95
N LYS A 120 11.43 -7.32 17.75
CA LYS A 120 12.40 -6.45 17.07
C LYS A 120 13.56 -6.01 17.97
N TYR A 121 13.47 -6.25 19.28
CA TYR A 121 14.45 -5.81 20.26
C TYR A 121 15.20 -7.00 20.84
N ILE A 122 16.49 -6.79 21.08
CA ILE A 122 17.39 -7.81 21.60
C ILE A 122 18.41 -7.15 22.51
N VAL A 123 18.83 -7.86 23.56
CA VAL A 123 19.94 -7.40 24.43
C VAL A 123 21.20 -8.09 23.97
N GLY A 124 22.27 -7.30 23.77
CA GLY A 124 23.60 -7.81 23.45
C GLY A 124 24.55 -7.62 24.62
N ILE A 125 25.27 -8.67 25.00
CA ILE A 125 26.47 -8.56 25.85
C ILE A 125 27.69 -8.63 24.95
N PHE A 126 28.59 -7.67 25.11
CA PHE A 126 29.89 -7.65 24.46
C PHE A 126 30.99 -7.97 25.48
N THR A 127 31.63 -9.13 25.31
CA THR A 127 32.70 -9.62 26.18
C THR A 127 33.70 -10.39 25.33
N ASP A 128 35.00 -10.26 25.61
CA ASP A 128 36.06 -11.02 24.92
C ASP A 128 36.02 -10.93 23.39
N ARG A 129 35.60 -9.77 22.86
CA ARG A 129 35.40 -9.51 21.41
C ARG A 129 34.31 -10.36 20.76
N GLU A 130 33.40 -10.91 21.55
CA GLU A 130 32.21 -11.61 21.06
C GLU A 130 30.94 -10.86 21.46
N VAL A 131 29.91 -10.91 20.61
CA VAL A 131 28.58 -10.38 20.92
C VAL A 131 27.62 -11.54 21.13
N HIS A 132 27.00 -11.62 22.31
CA HIS A 132 25.94 -12.57 22.59
C HIS A 132 24.59 -11.85 22.69
N LEU A 133 23.70 -12.18 21.75
CA LEU A 133 22.37 -11.61 21.65
C LEU A 133 21.34 -12.50 22.36
N SER A 134 20.49 -11.90 23.20
CA SER A 134 19.43 -12.57 23.94
C SER A 134 18.08 -11.87 23.71
N PRO A 135 17.07 -12.57 23.13
CA PRO A 135 15.75 -11.99 22.90
C PRO A 135 15.07 -11.56 24.20
N LEU A 136 14.33 -10.45 24.13
CA LEU A 136 13.54 -9.93 25.25
C LEU A 136 12.13 -10.54 25.26
N THR A 137 11.67 -10.94 26.44
CA THR A 137 10.28 -11.32 26.68
C THR A 137 9.37 -10.11 26.74
N SER A 138 9.84 -9.05 27.41
CA SER A 138 9.09 -7.81 27.56
C SER A 138 9.97 -6.59 27.82
N ILE A 139 9.49 -5.42 27.44
CA ILE A 139 10.05 -4.12 27.82
C ILE A 139 8.98 -3.39 28.62
N VAL A 140 9.29 -3.08 29.88
CA VAL A 140 8.32 -2.51 30.81
C VAL A 140 8.84 -1.21 31.43
N GLN A 141 7.93 -0.26 31.61
CA GLN A 141 8.23 1.03 32.23
C GLN A 141 7.71 1.04 33.65
N MET A 142 8.64 1.15 34.60
CA MET A 142 8.37 1.26 36.03
C MET A 142 7.97 2.69 36.37
N ARG A 143 6.79 2.87 36.98
CA ARG A 143 6.33 4.17 37.49
C ARG A 143 5.97 4.07 38.97
N PRO A 144 6.25 5.12 39.76
CA PRO A 144 5.81 5.18 41.15
C PRO A 144 4.27 5.18 41.20
N VAL A 145 3.71 4.34 42.06
CA VAL A 145 2.27 4.24 42.28
C VAL A 145 1.92 4.92 43.60
N LEU A 146 0.96 5.84 43.55
CA LEU A 146 0.50 6.60 44.71
C LEU A 146 -0.83 6.04 45.25
N SER A 147 -0.90 4.72 45.42
CA SER A 147 -2.13 4.01 45.78
C SER A 147 -2.71 4.41 47.14
N HIS A 148 -1.93 5.08 48.00
CA HIS A 148 -2.42 5.62 49.27
C HIS A 148 -3.50 6.69 49.07
N PHE A 149 -3.43 7.50 48.00
CA PHE A 149 -4.51 8.45 47.67
C PHE A 149 -5.78 7.73 47.22
N ASP A 150 -5.66 6.71 46.37
CA ASP A 150 -6.81 5.91 45.92
C ASP A 150 -7.49 5.18 47.11
N LYS A 151 -6.68 4.68 48.06
CA LYS A 151 -7.17 4.05 49.28
C LYS A 151 -7.83 5.05 50.22
N GLU A 152 -7.28 6.25 50.35
CA GLU A 152 -7.88 7.34 51.13
C GLU A 152 -9.26 7.70 50.58
N ASP A 153 -9.38 7.92 49.27
CA ASP A 153 -10.65 8.24 48.60
C ASP A 153 -11.69 7.13 48.75
N LYS A 154 -11.26 5.86 48.58
CA LYS A 154 -12.15 4.71 48.78
C LYS A 154 -12.64 4.63 50.23
N ARG A 155 -11.76 4.85 51.21
CA ARG A 155 -12.12 4.83 52.62
C ARG A 155 -13.07 5.98 52.96
N LYS A 156 -12.76 7.22 52.58
CA LYS A 156 -13.65 8.37 52.80
C LYS A 156 -15.04 8.12 52.23
N LYS A 157 -15.13 7.58 51.01
CA LYS A 157 -16.42 7.19 50.41
C LYS A 157 -17.13 6.09 51.20
N ALA A 158 -16.41 5.11 51.72
CA ALA A 158 -16.99 4.06 52.56
C ALA A 158 -17.49 4.59 53.91
N GLU A 159 -16.73 5.48 54.55
CA GLU A 159 -17.10 6.15 55.81
C GLU A 159 -18.33 7.05 55.63
N LEU A 160 -18.38 7.83 54.55
CA LEU A 160 -19.55 8.64 54.17
C LEU A 160 -20.79 7.78 53.94
N LYS A 161 -20.63 6.63 53.26
CA LYS A 161 -21.75 5.68 53.06
C LYS A 161 -22.22 5.07 54.37
N ALA A 162 -21.31 4.62 55.23
CA ALA A 162 -21.65 4.06 56.53
C ALA A 162 -22.38 5.08 57.42
N GLN A 163 -21.95 6.34 57.42
CA GLN A 163 -22.65 7.42 58.15
C GLN A 163 -24.04 7.70 57.57
N THR A 164 -24.21 7.62 56.25
CA THR A 164 -25.52 7.85 55.61
C THR A 164 -26.48 6.68 55.86
N GLU A 165 -25.99 5.44 55.80
CA GLU A 165 -26.78 4.23 56.08
C GLU A 165 -27.22 4.17 57.56
N ASP A 166 -26.36 4.62 58.50
CA ASP A 166 -26.74 4.79 59.93
C ASP A 166 -27.80 5.90 60.14
N THR A 167 -28.08 6.76 59.15
CA THR A 167 -29.13 7.81 59.24
C THR A 167 -30.44 7.43 58.54
N ASP A 168 -30.45 6.39 57.70
CA ASP A 168 -31.63 5.92 56.95
C ASP A 168 -32.34 4.71 57.63
N ASP A 169 -31.87 4.27 58.80
CA ASP A 169 -32.40 3.09 59.50
C ASP A 169 -33.80 3.28 60.15
N ASP A 170 -34.41 4.48 60.05
CA ASP A 170 -35.79 4.70 60.55
C ASP A 170 -36.89 4.69 59.48
N GLU A 171 -36.59 4.58 58.19
CA GLU A 171 -37.66 4.40 57.18
C GLU A 171 -37.10 3.82 55.88
N VAL A 172 -37.29 2.52 55.65
CA VAL A 172 -38.04 1.98 54.50
C VAL A 172 -38.01 0.45 54.56
N LEU A 173 -39.19 -0.10 54.83
CA LEU A 173 -39.56 -1.49 54.61
C LEU A 173 -39.21 -1.94 53.18
N GLN A 174 -38.32 -2.92 53.16
CA GLN A 174 -37.87 -3.76 52.07
C GLN A 174 -38.97 -4.10 51.03
N GLN A 175 -38.92 -3.47 49.84
CA GLN A 175 -39.60 -4.01 48.66
C GLN A 175 -38.72 -5.08 48.00
N VAL A 176 -39.03 -6.35 48.30
CA VAL A 176 -38.48 -7.52 47.61
C VAL A 176 -38.99 -7.53 46.17
N THR A 177 -38.22 -6.93 45.25
CA THR A 177 -38.39 -7.16 43.83
C THR A 177 -37.63 -8.43 43.45
N VAL A 178 -38.37 -9.53 43.30
CA VAL A 178 -37.86 -10.80 42.77
C VAL A 178 -37.42 -10.55 41.32
N LYS A 179 -36.13 -10.24 41.13
CA LYS A 179 -35.51 -10.30 39.81
C LYS A 179 -35.41 -11.76 39.42
N PHE A 180 -36.36 -12.22 38.62
CA PHE A 180 -36.26 -13.48 37.90
C PHE A 180 -34.91 -13.52 37.19
N ALA A 181 -34.05 -14.45 37.62
CA ALA A 181 -32.82 -14.78 36.93
C ALA A 181 -33.20 -15.27 35.53
N ARG A 182 -33.09 -14.39 34.52
CA ARG A 182 -33.16 -14.82 33.12
C ARG A 182 -32.03 -15.84 32.92
N GLY A 183 -32.47 -17.00 32.45
CA GLY A 183 -31.70 -18.22 32.35
C GLY A 183 -30.36 -18.05 31.64
N ASN A 184 -29.47 -18.98 31.99
CA ASN A 184 -28.16 -19.21 31.43
C ASN A 184 -28.13 -19.05 29.89
N ALA A 185 -27.69 -17.88 29.43
CA ALA A 185 -26.90 -17.73 28.22
C ALA A 185 -25.43 -17.47 28.63
N LYS A 186 -24.89 -18.30 29.52
CA LYS A 186 -23.49 -18.22 29.95
C LYS A 186 -22.68 -19.24 29.17
N ASN A 187 -22.24 -18.85 27.98
CA ASN A 187 -20.88 -19.12 27.49
C ASN A 187 -20.51 -18.26 26.27
N SER A 188 -21.47 -17.84 25.43
CA SER A 188 -21.20 -16.97 24.26
C SER A 188 -20.90 -15.50 24.60
N GLY A 189 -21.48 -14.95 25.67
CA GLY A 189 -21.26 -13.55 26.08
C GLY A 189 -19.92 -13.29 26.78
N LYS A 190 -19.26 -14.33 27.33
CA LYS A 190 -17.91 -14.22 27.91
C LYS A 190 -16.85 -14.08 26.81
N GLU A 191 -17.00 -14.81 25.70
CA GLU A 191 -16.11 -14.71 24.53
C GLU A 191 -16.26 -13.37 23.79
N GLN A 192 -17.49 -12.86 23.63
CA GLN A 192 -17.72 -11.56 23.00
C GLN A 192 -17.20 -10.38 23.83
N ARG A 193 -17.27 -10.46 25.17
CA ARG A 193 -16.64 -9.46 26.06
C ARG A 193 -15.12 -9.58 26.11
N ALA A 194 -14.55 -10.78 25.90
CA ALA A 194 -13.10 -10.97 25.88
C ALA A 194 -12.41 -10.15 24.77
N GLY A 195 -13.09 -9.90 23.64
CA GLY A 195 -12.60 -9.05 22.56
C GLY A 195 -12.74 -7.54 22.81
N THR A 196 -13.42 -7.12 23.88
CA THR A 196 -13.59 -5.70 24.24
C THR A 196 -12.46 -5.24 25.17
N TYR A 197 -12.12 -3.94 25.13
CA TYR A 197 -11.11 -3.35 26.01
C TYR A 197 -11.34 -3.71 27.49
N ASP A 198 -12.59 -3.63 27.96
CA ASP A 198 -12.96 -3.99 29.33
C ASP A 198 -12.67 -5.45 29.67
N GLY A 199 -12.86 -6.38 28.73
CA GLY A 199 -12.54 -7.80 28.95
C GLY A 199 -11.04 -8.09 28.90
N PHE A 200 -10.24 -7.25 28.24
CA PHE A 200 -8.78 -7.32 28.31
C PHE A 200 -8.27 -6.80 29.66
N VAL A 201 -8.77 -5.63 30.11
CA VAL A 201 -8.43 -5.05 31.42
C VAL A 201 -8.83 -5.99 32.56
N GLN A 202 -10.02 -6.59 32.48
CA GLN A 202 -10.49 -7.54 33.49
C GLN A 202 -9.59 -8.78 33.57
N ARG A 203 -9.12 -9.32 32.43
CA ARG A 203 -8.21 -10.48 32.42
C ARG A 203 -6.88 -10.18 33.09
N ILE A 204 -6.33 -8.98 32.87
CA ILE A 204 -5.12 -8.53 33.58
C ILE A 204 -5.40 -8.41 35.08
N ALA A 205 -6.54 -7.82 35.47
CA ALA A 205 -6.91 -7.67 36.87
C ALA A 205 -7.11 -9.02 37.59
N ASP A 206 -7.70 -9.99 36.90
CA ASP A 206 -8.00 -11.33 37.42
C ASP A 206 -6.74 -12.22 37.56
N GLU A 207 -5.64 -11.91 36.85
CA GLU A 207 -4.38 -12.64 37.02
C GLU A 207 -3.79 -12.39 38.42
N PRO A 208 -3.52 -13.44 39.21
CA PRO A 208 -2.95 -13.30 40.53
C PRO A 208 -1.49 -12.87 40.45
N TRP A 209 -1.05 -12.05 41.41
CA TRP A 209 0.35 -11.71 41.57
C TRP A 209 1.15 -12.92 42.08
N CYS A 210 2.22 -13.27 41.38
CA CYS A 210 3.21 -14.25 41.85
C CYS A 210 4.31 -13.53 42.63
N GLU A 211 4.54 -13.91 43.88
CA GLU A 211 5.65 -13.38 44.68
C GLU A 211 6.99 -13.85 44.10
N ALA A 212 7.97 -12.94 44.07
CA ALA A 212 9.30 -13.17 43.54
C ALA A 212 10.37 -12.65 44.50
N TYR A 213 11.53 -13.29 44.49
CA TYR A 213 12.68 -12.88 45.29
C TYR A 213 13.57 -11.94 44.49
N TRP A 214 13.89 -10.79 45.08
CA TRP A 214 14.86 -9.87 44.50
C TRP A 214 16.27 -10.28 44.88
N HIS A 215 17.12 -10.50 43.88
CA HIS A 215 18.54 -10.76 44.06
C HIS A 215 19.33 -9.58 43.50
N SER A 216 20.18 -8.97 44.33
CA SER A 216 21.05 -7.87 43.89
C SER A 216 22.07 -8.37 42.85
N ARG A 217 22.57 -7.44 42.02
CA ARG A 217 23.53 -7.73 40.95
C ARG A 217 24.76 -8.51 41.39
N ALA A 218 25.27 -8.22 42.60
CA ALA A 218 26.50 -8.82 43.12
C ALA A 218 26.29 -10.21 43.73
N THR A 219 25.06 -10.73 43.76
CA THR A 219 24.78 -12.03 44.37
C THR A 219 25.18 -13.19 43.44
N PRO A 220 25.62 -14.34 43.99
CA PRO A 220 25.94 -15.52 43.19
C PRO A 220 24.77 -16.01 42.33
N THR A 221 23.54 -15.87 42.81
CA THR A 221 22.33 -16.21 42.05
C THR A 221 22.17 -15.36 40.80
N ALA A 222 22.38 -14.03 40.92
CA ALA A 222 22.31 -13.12 39.79
C ALA A 222 23.42 -13.41 38.76
N GLU A 223 24.62 -13.76 39.23
CA GLU A 223 25.74 -14.15 38.36
C GLU A 223 25.43 -15.42 37.56
N LEU A 224 24.85 -16.43 38.21
CA LEU A 224 24.46 -17.67 37.54
C LEU A 224 23.36 -17.45 36.49
N GLU A 225 22.39 -16.57 36.76
CA GLU A 225 21.41 -16.17 35.75
C GLU A 225 22.04 -15.37 34.61
N ARG A 226 23.02 -14.50 34.91
CA ARG A 226 23.76 -13.72 33.90
C ARG A 226 24.51 -14.61 32.92
N GLN A 227 25.06 -15.73 33.38
CA GLN A 227 25.75 -16.71 32.52
C GLN A 227 24.83 -17.26 31.41
N LYS A 228 23.50 -17.27 31.60
CA LYS A 228 22.56 -17.73 30.58
C LYS A 228 22.41 -16.77 29.39
N LEU A 229 22.87 -15.52 29.52
CA LEU A 229 22.89 -14.55 28.41
C LEU A 229 23.93 -14.92 27.35
N PHE A 230 24.95 -15.70 27.72
CA PHE A 230 25.94 -16.22 26.79
C PHE A 230 25.37 -17.42 26.03
N ALA A 231 25.70 -17.50 24.75
CA ALA A 231 25.31 -18.62 23.91
C ALA A 231 26.17 -19.84 24.25
N THR A 232 25.54 -21.02 24.35
CA THR A 232 26.23 -22.28 24.63
C THR A 232 26.70 -23.02 23.39
N SER A 233 26.25 -22.57 22.21
CA SER A 233 26.52 -23.21 20.91
C SER A 233 27.13 -22.19 19.95
N HIS A 234 28.26 -22.55 19.36
CA HIS A 234 28.96 -21.77 18.34
C HIS A 234 28.71 -22.31 16.92
N HIS A 235 27.69 -23.17 16.74
CA HIS A 235 27.37 -23.71 15.42
C HIS A 235 26.72 -22.64 14.53
N GLY A 236 27.21 -22.49 13.30
CA GLY A 236 26.63 -21.61 12.30
C GLY A 236 25.18 -22.01 11.97
N SER A 237 24.28 -21.04 11.94
CA SER A 237 22.87 -21.28 11.60
C SER A 237 22.64 -21.14 10.10
N SER A 238 22.14 -22.19 9.45
CA SER A 238 21.69 -22.14 8.05
C SER A 238 20.37 -21.36 7.85
N SER A 239 19.78 -20.82 8.92
CA SER A 239 18.47 -20.16 8.88
C SER A 239 18.47 -18.78 8.19
N LEU A 240 19.63 -18.21 7.90
CA LEU A 240 19.82 -16.89 7.29
C LEU A 240 20.39 -17.00 5.87
N ALA A 241 19.91 -17.97 5.10
CA ALA A 241 20.43 -18.30 3.76
C ALA A 241 19.63 -17.68 2.60
N LEU A 242 18.80 -16.67 2.86
CA LEU A 242 18.00 -16.03 1.81
C LEU A 242 18.90 -15.22 0.87
N ALA A 243 18.66 -15.34 -0.43
CA ALA A 243 19.28 -14.46 -1.41
C ALA A 243 18.79 -13.01 -1.24
N PRO A 244 19.58 -11.99 -1.64
CA PRO A 244 19.22 -10.59 -1.44
C PRO A 244 17.86 -10.20 -2.03
N ASP A 245 17.51 -10.73 -3.21
CA ASP A 245 16.24 -10.45 -3.88
C ASP A 245 15.06 -11.13 -3.17
N GLU A 246 15.24 -12.36 -2.70
CA GLU A 246 14.23 -13.06 -1.91
C GLU A 246 13.98 -12.39 -0.56
N TYR A 247 15.04 -11.92 0.10
CA TYR A 247 14.94 -11.17 1.34
C TYR A 247 14.16 -9.88 1.14
N LEU A 248 14.48 -9.11 0.08
CA LEU A 248 13.77 -7.87 -0.24
C LEU A 248 12.29 -8.10 -0.55
N ARG A 249 11.95 -9.14 -1.33
CA ARG A 249 10.55 -9.51 -1.60
C ARG A 249 9.78 -9.89 -0.35
N LYS A 250 10.43 -10.48 0.66
CA LYS A 250 9.79 -10.80 1.95
C LYS A 250 9.60 -9.56 2.83
N LEU A 251 10.54 -8.61 2.79
CA LEU A 251 10.38 -7.33 3.50
C LEU A 251 9.28 -6.46 2.87
N LEU A 252 9.12 -6.55 1.56
CA LEU A 252 8.15 -5.80 0.76
C LEU A 252 7.23 -6.78 0.03
N PRO A 253 6.22 -7.37 0.72
CA PRO A 253 5.27 -8.24 0.06
C PRO A 253 4.61 -7.47 -1.09
N TYR A 254 4.69 -8.03 -2.31
CA TYR A 254 4.03 -7.45 -3.48
C TYR A 254 2.54 -7.33 -3.20
N ASP A 255 2.02 -6.11 -3.27
CA ASP A 255 0.58 -5.88 -3.18
C ASP A 255 -0.05 -6.34 -4.50
N GLU A 256 -0.73 -7.49 -4.49
CA GLU A 256 -1.45 -8.04 -5.67
C GLU A 256 -2.60 -7.15 -6.14
N HIS A 257 -2.90 -6.06 -5.45
CA HIS A 257 -3.86 -5.03 -5.87
C HIS A 257 -3.31 -4.17 -7.02
N VAL A 258 -2.79 -4.81 -8.07
CA VAL A 258 -2.67 -4.16 -9.38
C VAL A 258 -4.09 -3.75 -9.76
N GLN A 259 -4.39 -2.45 -9.69
CA GLN A 259 -5.69 -1.92 -10.13
C GLN A 259 -5.97 -2.46 -11.53
N THR A 260 -7.03 -3.24 -11.67
CA THR A 260 -7.46 -3.70 -12.98
C THR A 260 -7.81 -2.47 -13.79
N VAL A 261 -7.23 -2.36 -14.99
CA VAL A 261 -7.65 -1.33 -15.92
C VAL A 261 -9.12 -1.58 -16.21
N ALA A 262 -10.00 -0.72 -15.69
CA ALA A 262 -11.42 -0.83 -15.96
C ALA A 262 -11.63 -0.82 -17.48
N PRO A 263 -12.41 -1.75 -18.04
CA PRO A 263 -12.68 -1.76 -19.47
C PRO A 263 -13.25 -0.39 -19.89
N PRO A 264 -12.93 0.09 -21.11
CA PRO A 264 -13.31 1.43 -21.59
C PRO A 264 -14.83 1.70 -21.58
N ALA A 265 -15.66 0.67 -21.35
CA ALA A 265 -17.10 0.80 -21.17
C ALA A 265 -17.55 1.42 -19.84
N ALA A 266 -16.68 1.52 -18.82
CA ALA A 266 -17.09 1.95 -17.48
C ALA A 266 -16.99 3.47 -17.21
N SER A 267 -16.42 4.27 -18.13
CA SER A 267 -16.43 5.73 -17.97
C SER A 267 -16.67 6.44 -19.30
N ALA A 268 -17.85 7.03 -19.45
CA ALA A 268 -18.17 7.95 -20.54
C ALA A 268 -17.28 9.21 -20.58
N ALA A 269 -16.36 9.36 -19.60
CA ALA A 269 -15.48 10.51 -19.41
C ALA A 269 -14.02 10.28 -19.83
N ALA A 270 -13.57 9.03 -20.08
CA ALA A 270 -12.18 8.79 -20.48
C ALA A 270 -12.10 8.45 -21.98
N GLN A 271 -11.98 9.47 -22.83
CA GLN A 271 -11.48 9.32 -24.21
C GLN A 271 -9.97 8.97 -24.25
N VAL A 272 -9.39 8.54 -23.13
CA VAL A 272 -7.96 8.28 -22.95
C VAL A 272 -7.77 6.77 -22.93
N LEU A 273 -6.96 6.26 -23.87
CA LEU A 273 -6.58 4.86 -23.91
C LEU A 273 -5.86 4.47 -22.61
N PRO A 274 -6.10 3.26 -22.10
CA PRO A 274 -5.46 2.82 -20.87
C PRO A 274 -3.95 2.69 -21.03
N VAL A 275 -3.22 3.17 -20.01
CA VAL A 275 -1.77 3.04 -19.88
C VAL A 275 -1.48 1.78 -19.07
N TYR A 276 -0.66 0.89 -19.60
CA TYR A 276 -0.34 -0.38 -18.97
C TYR A 276 1.07 -0.35 -18.39
N ASN A 277 1.21 -0.74 -17.12
CA ASN A 277 2.52 -0.90 -16.49
C ASN A 277 3.03 -2.35 -16.63
N LYS A 278 4.31 -2.56 -16.25
CA LYS A 278 4.97 -3.87 -16.31
C LYS A 278 4.23 -4.97 -15.54
N ALA A 279 3.64 -4.64 -14.38
CA ALA A 279 2.91 -5.61 -13.57
C ALA A 279 1.59 -6.03 -14.23
N MET A 280 0.86 -5.08 -14.82
CA MET A 280 -0.36 -5.33 -15.58
C MET A 280 -0.09 -6.23 -16.79
N LEU A 281 0.99 -5.97 -17.53
CA LEU A 281 1.38 -6.82 -18.67
C LEU A 281 1.63 -8.27 -18.22
N LYS A 282 2.28 -8.49 -17.07
CA LYS A 282 2.54 -9.84 -16.54
C LYS A 282 1.27 -10.62 -16.19
N SER A 283 0.20 -9.93 -15.80
CA SER A 283 -1.09 -10.58 -15.50
C SER A 283 -1.93 -10.93 -16.74
N MET A 284 -1.58 -10.39 -17.91
CA MET A 284 -2.36 -10.56 -19.14
C MET A 284 -1.93 -11.81 -19.92
N PRO A 285 -2.82 -12.44 -20.72
CA PRO A 285 -2.44 -13.42 -21.72
C PRO A 285 -1.47 -12.83 -22.76
N LEU A 286 -0.60 -13.68 -23.33
CA LEU A 286 0.42 -13.25 -24.30
C LEU A 286 -0.16 -12.47 -25.50
N LEU A 287 -1.34 -12.84 -26.00
CA LEU A 287 -1.99 -12.13 -27.10
C LEU A 287 -2.32 -10.66 -26.75
N GLU A 288 -2.80 -10.43 -25.53
CA GLU A 288 -3.12 -9.09 -25.03
C GLU A 288 -1.85 -8.29 -24.76
N GLN A 289 -0.81 -8.92 -24.22
CA GLN A 289 0.52 -8.31 -24.07
C GLN A 289 1.06 -7.80 -25.41
N LEU A 290 1.00 -8.63 -26.46
CA LEU A 290 1.42 -8.26 -27.82
C LEU A 290 0.56 -7.13 -28.39
N THR A 291 -0.74 -7.13 -28.11
CA THR A 291 -1.67 -6.06 -28.53
C THR A 291 -1.25 -4.72 -27.94
N VAL A 292 -1.02 -4.67 -26.63
CA VAL A 292 -0.58 -3.46 -25.92
C VAL A 292 0.78 -2.99 -26.43
N LEU A 293 1.73 -3.92 -26.53
CA LEU A 293 3.11 -3.63 -26.94
C LEU A 293 3.17 -3.03 -28.35
N LEU A 294 2.48 -3.63 -29.33
CA LEU A 294 2.45 -3.08 -30.69
C LEU A 294 1.69 -1.74 -30.77
N ARG A 295 0.61 -1.58 -30.00
CA ARG A 295 -0.16 -0.32 -29.96
C ARG A 295 0.71 0.83 -29.47
N ASP A 296 1.42 0.63 -28.37
CA ASP A 296 2.18 1.69 -27.71
C ASP A 296 3.49 1.99 -28.48
N ALA A 297 4.16 0.97 -29.00
CA ALA A 297 5.40 1.14 -29.76
C ALA A 297 5.18 1.57 -31.21
N ARG A 298 3.99 1.36 -31.77
CA ARG A 298 3.57 1.65 -33.16
C ARG A 298 4.25 0.83 -34.26
N MET A 299 5.52 0.46 -34.09
CA MET A 299 6.27 -0.38 -35.03
C MET A 299 7.46 -1.02 -34.31
N LEU A 300 7.65 -2.34 -34.43
CA LEU A 300 8.75 -3.07 -33.79
C LEU A 300 9.34 -4.15 -34.71
N SER A 301 10.64 -4.39 -34.59
CA SER A 301 11.25 -5.60 -35.13
C SER A 301 10.84 -6.81 -34.29
N PHE A 302 10.91 -8.02 -34.87
CA PHE A 302 10.63 -9.24 -34.10
C PHE A 302 11.63 -9.44 -32.95
N SER A 303 12.89 -9.04 -33.15
CA SER A 303 13.93 -9.11 -32.12
C SER A 303 13.57 -8.24 -30.91
N ASP A 304 13.10 -7.02 -31.15
CA ASP A 304 12.70 -6.10 -30.07
C ASP A 304 11.49 -6.62 -29.30
N VAL A 305 10.50 -7.21 -30.01
CA VAL A 305 9.33 -7.84 -29.35
C VAL A 305 9.79 -8.93 -28.36
N ILE A 306 10.70 -9.81 -28.79
CA ILE A 306 11.22 -10.88 -27.92
C ILE A 306 12.04 -10.30 -26.76
N SER A 307 12.90 -9.32 -27.02
CA SER A 307 13.73 -8.69 -25.99
C SER A 307 12.87 -8.07 -24.89
N ILE A 308 11.84 -7.30 -25.27
CA ILE A 308 10.96 -6.64 -24.31
C ILE A 308 10.18 -7.67 -23.48
N LEU A 309 9.65 -8.73 -24.11
CA LEU A 309 8.93 -9.77 -23.40
C LEU A 309 9.84 -10.56 -22.45
N ALA A 310 11.04 -10.93 -22.88
CA ALA A 310 11.99 -11.69 -22.07
C ALA A 310 12.50 -10.89 -20.87
N GLU A 311 12.85 -9.62 -21.07
CA GLU A 311 13.40 -8.77 -20.02
C GLU A 311 12.33 -8.31 -19.03
N HIS A 312 11.08 -8.14 -19.50
CA HIS A 312 10.07 -7.45 -18.71
C HIS A 312 8.86 -8.28 -18.31
N VAL A 313 8.57 -9.37 -19.00
CA VAL A 313 7.33 -10.12 -18.79
C VAL A 313 7.62 -11.55 -18.39
N ASP A 314 8.17 -12.35 -19.30
CA ASP A 314 8.48 -13.77 -19.14
C ASP A 314 9.85 -14.10 -19.76
N PRO A 315 10.89 -14.38 -18.94
CA PRO A 315 12.21 -14.76 -19.43
C PRO A 315 12.23 -16.02 -20.31
N HIS A 316 11.19 -16.86 -20.26
CA HIS A 316 11.10 -18.12 -21.00
C HIS A 316 10.13 -18.04 -22.19
N VAL A 317 9.78 -16.83 -22.63
CA VAL A 317 8.88 -16.62 -23.77
C VAL A 317 9.40 -17.32 -25.04
N ALA A 318 8.58 -18.20 -25.60
CA ALA A 318 8.95 -18.97 -26.78
C ALA A 318 8.71 -18.18 -28.08
N ALA A 319 9.77 -18.00 -28.89
CA ALA A 319 9.73 -17.26 -30.15
C ALA A 319 8.63 -17.77 -31.12
N ASP A 320 8.48 -19.09 -31.24
CA ASP A 320 7.49 -19.70 -32.15
C ASP A 320 6.05 -19.37 -31.74
N LYS A 321 5.77 -19.30 -30.43
CA LYS A 321 4.45 -18.88 -29.92
C LYS A 321 4.17 -17.43 -30.26
N VAL A 322 5.16 -16.55 -30.11
CA VAL A 322 5.02 -15.13 -30.45
C VAL A 322 4.76 -14.97 -31.95
N LEU A 323 5.52 -15.66 -32.81
CA LEU A 323 5.30 -15.65 -34.26
C LEU A 323 3.91 -16.12 -34.67
N ALA A 324 3.37 -17.14 -33.99
CA ALA A 324 2.02 -17.65 -34.27
C ALA A 324 0.90 -16.67 -33.89
N LEU A 325 1.12 -15.84 -32.85
CA LEU A 325 0.11 -14.90 -32.34
C LEU A 325 0.21 -13.51 -32.97
N LEU A 326 1.40 -13.05 -33.37
CA LEU A 326 1.62 -11.72 -33.95
C LEU A 326 0.67 -11.37 -35.12
N PRO A 327 0.39 -12.26 -36.10
CA PRO A 327 -0.57 -11.99 -37.18
C PRO A 327 -2.01 -11.72 -36.72
N GLN A 328 -2.37 -12.10 -35.49
CA GLN A 328 -3.70 -11.85 -34.96
C GLN A 328 -3.88 -10.39 -34.53
N VAL A 329 -2.80 -9.72 -34.14
CA VAL A 329 -2.83 -8.36 -33.54
C VAL A 329 -2.02 -7.33 -34.34
N GLY A 330 -1.13 -7.79 -35.22
CA GLY A 330 -0.26 -6.96 -36.06
C GLY A 330 -0.30 -7.33 -37.53
N ILE A 331 0.30 -6.46 -38.32
CA ILE A 331 0.49 -6.52 -39.77
C ILE A 331 1.99 -6.48 -40.02
N LEU A 332 2.49 -7.40 -40.84
CA LEU A 332 3.89 -7.43 -41.23
C LEU A 332 4.14 -6.41 -42.36
N LEU A 333 5.10 -5.52 -42.18
CA LEU A 333 5.45 -4.48 -43.15
C LEU A 333 6.96 -4.34 -43.21
N HIS A 334 7.56 -4.76 -44.33
CA HIS A 334 9.02 -4.74 -44.56
C HIS A 334 9.81 -5.37 -43.40
N GLY A 335 9.43 -6.58 -43.00
CA GLY A 335 10.07 -7.32 -41.90
C GLY A 335 9.73 -6.85 -40.48
N ASN A 336 9.01 -5.74 -40.33
CA ASN A 336 8.62 -5.19 -39.02
C ASN A 336 7.12 -5.38 -38.75
N TRP A 337 6.74 -5.40 -37.48
CA TRP A 337 5.37 -5.56 -37.03
C TRP A 337 4.74 -4.22 -36.65
N VAL A 338 3.57 -3.95 -37.22
CA VAL A 338 2.75 -2.75 -36.98
C VAL A 338 1.41 -3.20 -36.41
N PRO A 339 0.79 -2.54 -35.42
CA PRO A 339 -0.51 -2.97 -34.90
C PRO A 339 -1.58 -2.93 -35.99
N LYS A 340 -2.58 -3.82 -35.92
CA LYS A 340 -3.76 -3.76 -36.79
C LYS A 340 -4.53 -2.46 -36.58
N SER A 341 -5.23 -2.00 -37.61
CA SER A 341 -5.91 -0.69 -37.57
C SER A 341 -7.04 -0.65 -36.53
N GLU A 342 -7.73 -1.76 -36.29
CA GLU A 342 -8.75 -1.90 -35.24
C GLU A 342 -8.19 -1.77 -33.82
N VAL A 343 -6.91 -2.13 -33.62
CA VAL A 343 -6.20 -1.98 -32.34
C VAL A 343 -5.86 -0.51 -32.07
N VAL A 344 -5.54 0.24 -33.11
CA VAL A 344 -5.20 1.67 -33.03
C VAL A 344 -6.44 2.55 -32.92
N PHE A 345 -7.50 2.20 -33.65
CA PHE A 345 -8.77 2.94 -33.69
C PHE A 345 -9.93 2.02 -33.28
N PRO A 346 -10.22 1.89 -31.97
CA PRO A 346 -11.30 1.04 -31.48
C PRO A 346 -12.67 1.49 -32.01
N GLU A 347 -13.58 0.52 -32.16
CA GLU A 347 -14.96 0.79 -32.56
C GLU A 347 -15.63 1.82 -31.62
N LYS A 348 -16.50 2.66 -32.17
CA LYS A 348 -17.28 3.70 -31.47
C LYS A 348 -16.49 4.92 -30.98
N VAL A 349 -15.18 5.01 -31.27
CA VAL A 349 -14.38 6.22 -31.01
C VAL A 349 -14.44 7.17 -32.21
N LEU A 350 -14.56 8.48 -31.93
CA LEU A 350 -14.50 9.55 -32.93
C LEU A 350 -13.15 10.28 -32.84
N SER A 351 -12.65 10.77 -33.97
CA SER A 351 -11.43 11.59 -33.98
C SER A 351 -11.61 12.89 -33.19
N HIS A 352 -10.58 13.34 -32.48
CA HIS A 352 -10.65 14.51 -31.61
C HIS A 352 -10.92 15.84 -32.34
N ALA A 353 -10.44 16.01 -33.57
CA ALA A 353 -10.51 17.31 -34.26
C ALA A 353 -11.83 17.52 -35.02
N ASN A 354 -12.23 16.59 -35.89
CA ASN A 354 -13.41 16.75 -36.75
C ASN A 354 -14.49 15.66 -36.57
N GLY A 355 -14.38 14.81 -35.53
CA GLY A 355 -15.38 13.76 -35.27
C GLY A 355 -15.49 12.67 -36.36
N VAL A 356 -14.41 12.42 -37.12
CA VAL A 356 -14.30 11.35 -38.11
C VAL A 356 -14.46 9.98 -37.43
N SER A 357 -15.23 9.07 -38.05
CA SER A 357 -15.47 7.75 -37.49
C SER A 357 -14.22 6.86 -37.50
N ALA A 358 -14.13 5.94 -36.54
CA ALA A 358 -13.09 4.92 -36.51
C ALA A 358 -12.99 4.14 -37.84
N GLU A 359 -14.11 3.81 -38.48
CA GLU A 359 -14.13 3.11 -39.79
C GLU A 359 -13.39 3.89 -40.88
N GLN A 360 -13.59 5.22 -40.95
CA GLN A 360 -12.88 6.07 -41.91
C GLN A 360 -11.39 6.18 -41.59
N MET A 361 -11.03 6.27 -40.30
CA MET A 361 -9.64 6.29 -39.84
C MET A 361 -8.91 4.97 -40.12
N ILE A 362 -9.57 3.84 -39.88
CA ILE A 362 -9.09 2.48 -40.19
C ILE A 362 -8.82 2.36 -41.69
N ARG A 363 -9.80 2.71 -42.53
CA ARG A 363 -9.65 2.63 -43.99
C ARG A 363 -8.50 3.49 -44.50
N ALA A 364 -8.35 4.70 -43.97
CA ALA A 364 -7.24 5.58 -44.32
C ALA A 364 -5.88 5.00 -43.88
N ARG A 365 -5.83 4.39 -42.70
CA ARG A 365 -4.62 3.74 -42.18
C ARG A 365 -4.23 2.54 -43.03
N ASP A 366 -5.17 1.68 -43.38
CA ASP A 366 -4.89 0.51 -44.21
C ASP A 366 -4.39 0.90 -45.61
N TYR A 367 -4.96 1.96 -46.19
CA TYR A 367 -4.44 2.56 -47.42
C TYR A 367 -2.97 3.03 -47.27
N ILE A 368 -2.64 3.70 -46.16
CA ILE A 368 -1.27 4.16 -45.87
C ILE A 368 -0.31 2.96 -45.73
N LEU A 369 -0.71 1.92 -44.99
CA LEU A 369 0.09 0.70 -44.81
C LEU A 369 0.34 0.00 -46.14
N PHE A 370 -0.70 -0.15 -46.97
CA PHE A 370 -0.57 -0.69 -48.31
C PHE A 370 0.36 0.16 -49.19
N ARG A 371 0.23 1.48 -49.17
CA ARG A 371 1.11 2.36 -49.95
C ARG A 371 2.57 2.23 -49.50
N PHE A 372 2.82 2.14 -48.20
CA PHE A 372 4.16 1.86 -47.69
C PHE A 372 4.70 0.48 -48.10
N SER A 373 3.85 -0.52 -48.37
CA SER A 373 4.33 -1.81 -48.90
C SER A 373 4.86 -1.69 -50.34
N ARG A 374 4.38 -0.70 -51.10
CA ARG A 374 4.77 -0.44 -52.50
C ARG A 374 5.83 0.65 -52.66
N THR A 375 5.87 1.63 -51.76
CA THR A 375 6.76 2.79 -51.87
C THR A 375 7.45 3.13 -50.54
N PRO A 376 8.70 3.62 -50.57
CA PRO A 376 9.43 3.94 -49.34
C PRO A 376 8.97 5.23 -48.66
N TYR A 377 8.30 6.13 -49.40
CA TYR A 377 7.91 7.44 -48.90
C TYR A 377 6.51 7.83 -49.37
N LEU A 378 5.80 8.59 -48.53
CA LEU A 378 4.50 9.17 -48.84
C LEU A 378 4.48 10.69 -48.66
N PHE A 379 3.53 11.34 -49.32
CA PHE A 379 3.28 12.78 -49.20
C PHE A 379 1.89 13.00 -48.60
N ARG A 380 1.81 13.79 -47.53
CA ARG A 380 0.56 14.07 -46.81
C ARG A 380 -0.56 14.56 -47.74
N ALA A 381 -0.24 15.42 -48.71
CA ALA A 381 -1.23 15.94 -49.65
C ALA A 381 -1.85 14.86 -50.55
N GLN A 382 -1.07 13.85 -50.96
CA GLN A 382 -1.56 12.73 -51.76
C GLN A 382 -2.44 11.81 -50.91
N VAL A 383 -1.99 11.51 -49.68
CA VAL A 383 -2.77 10.70 -48.73
C VAL A 383 -4.11 11.38 -48.39
N MET A 384 -4.10 12.71 -48.14
CA MET A 384 -5.33 13.49 -47.95
C MET A 384 -6.26 13.38 -49.15
N ALA A 385 -5.71 13.51 -50.37
CA ALA A 385 -6.49 13.46 -51.59
C ALA A 385 -7.12 12.08 -51.85
N ALA A 386 -6.44 10.98 -51.50
CA ALA A 386 -6.93 9.62 -51.70
C ALA A 386 -7.93 9.19 -50.61
N THR A 387 -7.63 9.49 -49.34
CA THR A 387 -8.46 9.07 -48.20
C THR A 387 -9.65 10.00 -47.94
N GLN A 388 -9.66 11.20 -48.50
CA GLN A 388 -10.62 12.28 -48.21
C GLN A 388 -10.68 12.68 -46.73
N LEU A 389 -9.66 12.36 -45.93
CA LEU A 389 -9.58 12.82 -44.55
C LEU A 389 -9.21 14.31 -44.47
N PRO A 390 -9.71 15.05 -43.47
CA PRO A 390 -9.24 16.39 -43.22
C PRO A 390 -7.75 16.40 -42.83
N PRO A 391 -7.10 17.57 -42.88
CA PRO A 391 -5.67 17.67 -42.64
C PRO A 391 -5.26 17.09 -41.27
N ALA A 392 -6.00 17.37 -40.21
CA ALA A 392 -5.66 16.95 -38.85
C ALA A 392 -5.64 15.42 -38.73
N GLU A 393 -6.69 14.75 -39.16
CA GLU A 393 -6.81 13.30 -39.09
C GLU A 393 -5.80 12.61 -40.00
N THR A 394 -5.52 13.17 -41.18
CA THR A 394 -4.48 12.60 -42.03
C THR A 394 -3.11 12.63 -41.35
N LEU A 395 -2.82 13.70 -40.60
CA LEU A 395 -1.59 13.79 -39.81
C LEU A 395 -1.57 12.75 -38.69
N ASP A 396 -2.68 12.59 -37.99
CA ASP A 396 -2.80 11.67 -36.87
C ASP A 396 -2.64 10.22 -37.33
N VAL A 397 -3.31 9.82 -38.42
CA VAL A 397 -3.15 8.47 -38.99
C VAL A 397 -1.71 8.24 -39.46
N LEU A 398 -1.07 9.19 -40.13
CA LEU A 398 0.32 9.05 -40.57
C LEU A 398 1.28 8.87 -39.38
N LYS A 399 1.08 9.60 -38.28
CA LYS A 399 1.88 9.46 -37.05
C LYS A 399 1.75 8.08 -36.39
N THR A 400 0.76 7.27 -36.75
CA THR A 400 0.61 5.91 -36.19
C THR A 400 1.64 4.91 -36.72
N VAL A 401 2.34 5.22 -37.81
CA VAL A 401 3.29 4.28 -38.45
C VAL A 401 4.50 4.96 -39.11
N ALA A 402 4.46 6.29 -39.26
CA ALA A 402 5.47 7.04 -39.99
C ALA A 402 5.90 8.32 -39.27
N ARG A 403 7.06 8.84 -39.68
CA ARG A 403 7.60 10.14 -39.26
C ARG A 403 7.99 10.98 -40.48
N VAL A 404 8.11 12.28 -40.28
CA VAL A 404 8.59 13.20 -41.33
C VAL A 404 10.11 13.23 -41.31
N ASN A 405 10.73 13.02 -42.46
CA ASN A 405 12.18 13.11 -42.63
C ASN A 405 12.63 14.53 -43.00
N ASN A 406 13.95 14.74 -43.10
CA ASN A 406 14.55 16.05 -43.40
C ASN A 406 14.09 16.64 -44.75
N THR A 407 13.65 15.79 -45.69
CA THR A 407 13.13 16.20 -47.00
C THR A 407 11.63 16.47 -47.01
N LYS A 408 10.99 16.53 -45.83
CA LYS A 408 9.55 16.73 -45.63
C LYS A 408 8.69 15.61 -46.25
N ARG A 409 9.24 14.40 -46.36
CA ARG A 409 8.53 13.19 -46.80
C ARG A 409 8.21 12.32 -45.60
N TRP A 410 7.13 11.56 -45.67
CA TRP A 410 6.78 10.58 -44.65
C TRP A 410 7.47 9.26 -44.94
N GLU A 411 8.21 8.75 -43.96
CA GLU A 411 8.89 7.44 -44.00
C GLU A 411 8.49 6.61 -42.78
N LEU A 412 8.62 5.29 -42.89
CA LEU A 412 8.33 4.36 -41.79
C LEU A 412 9.21 4.64 -40.56
N LEU A 413 8.68 4.32 -39.38
CA LEU A 413 9.40 4.53 -38.11
C LEU A 413 10.69 3.72 -38.01
N LEU A 414 10.69 2.53 -38.60
CA LEU A 414 11.83 1.62 -38.66
C LEU A 414 12.23 1.33 -40.12
N PRO A 415 13.52 1.12 -40.40
CA PRO A 415 13.96 0.62 -41.70
C PRO A 415 13.52 -0.84 -41.92
N PRO A 416 13.47 -1.32 -43.18
CA PRO A 416 13.17 -2.71 -43.48
C PRO A 416 14.08 -3.70 -42.75
N ASP A 417 13.49 -4.69 -42.08
CA ASP A 417 14.21 -5.79 -41.44
C ASP A 417 14.41 -6.94 -42.44
N LYS A 418 15.52 -6.87 -43.18
CA LYS A 418 15.86 -7.86 -44.22
C LYS A 418 16.24 -9.22 -43.66
N GLU A 419 16.74 -9.28 -42.43
CA GLU A 419 17.06 -10.53 -41.77
C GLU A 419 15.79 -11.31 -41.42
N PHE A 420 14.77 -10.61 -40.90
CA PHE A 420 13.46 -11.21 -40.65
C PHE A 420 12.81 -11.71 -41.94
N GLU A 421 12.81 -10.89 -43.00
CA GLU A 421 12.23 -11.27 -44.30
C GLU A 421 12.85 -12.56 -44.86
N GLN A 422 14.17 -12.70 -44.76
CA GLN A 422 14.88 -13.89 -45.21
C GLN A 422 14.62 -15.11 -44.33
N LYS A 423 14.50 -14.90 -43.01
CA LYS A 423 14.31 -15.98 -42.04
C LYS A 423 12.89 -16.55 -42.04
N TYR A 424 11.88 -15.72 -42.33
CA TYR A 424 10.47 -16.12 -42.29
C TYR A 424 9.71 -15.79 -43.60
N PRO A 425 10.13 -16.35 -44.75
CA PRO A 425 9.55 -16.02 -46.05
C PRO A 425 8.06 -16.39 -46.16
N GLU A 426 7.63 -17.46 -45.49
CA GLU A 426 6.23 -17.91 -45.43
C GLU A 426 5.29 -16.80 -44.90
N LEU A 427 5.69 -16.09 -43.85
CA LEU A 427 4.91 -15.00 -43.26
C LEU A 427 4.85 -13.78 -44.20
N VAL A 428 5.98 -13.49 -44.87
CA VAL A 428 6.06 -12.42 -45.86
C VAL A 428 5.13 -12.71 -47.04
N SER A 429 5.18 -13.92 -47.60
CA SER A 429 4.32 -14.34 -48.71
C SER A 429 2.85 -14.33 -48.35
N ARG A 430 2.49 -14.77 -47.14
CA ARG A 430 1.10 -14.71 -46.64
C ARG A 430 0.58 -13.27 -46.56
N GLN A 431 1.40 -12.36 -46.05
CA GLN A 431 1.05 -10.95 -45.98
C GLN A 431 0.97 -10.30 -47.37
N GLU A 432 1.84 -10.68 -48.30
CA GLU A 432 1.79 -10.20 -49.68
C GLU A 432 0.51 -10.65 -50.38
N TYR A 433 0.06 -11.90 -50.18
CA TYR A 433 -1.22 -12.37 -50.72
C TYR A 433 -2.39 -11.50 -50.24
N HIS A 434 -2.38 -11.07 -48.97
CA HIS A 434 -3.36 -10.13 -48.43
C HIS A 434 -3.29 -8.77 -49.13
N TRP A 435 -2.09 -8.25 -49.40
CA TRP A 435 -1.92 -6.99 -50.14
C TRP A 435 -2.43 -7.09 -51.57
N THR A 436 -2.09 -8.16 -52.29
CA THR A 436 -2.57 -8.39 -53.66
C THR A 436 -4.10 -8.48 -53.72
N ALA A 437 -4.74 -9.14 -52.74
CA ALA A 437 -6.19 -9.27 -52.69
C ALA A 437 -6.93 -7.92 -52.53
N SER A 438 -6.32 -6.95 -51.86
CA SER A 438 -6.90 -5.61 -51.63
C SER A 438 -6.30 -4.50 -52.52
N GLU A 439 -5.33 -4.84 -53.37
CA GLU A 439 -4.57 -3.87 -54.17
C GLU A 439 -5.45 -3.02 -55.09
N GLN A 440 -6.40 -3.66 -55.78
CA GLN A 440 -7.33 -2.94 -56.65
C GLN A 440 -8.13 -1.89 -55.87
N HIS A 441 -8.64 -2.25 -54.68
CA HIS A 441 -9.42 -1.36 -53.84
C HIS A 441 -8.64 -0.10 -53.45
N TYR A 442 -7.39 -0.25 -53.02
CA TYR A 442 -6.56 0.89 -52.66
C TYR A 442 -6.12 1.69 -53.88
N ASN A 443 -5.89 1.06 -55.03
CA ASN A 443 -5.58 1.77 -56.27
C ASN A 443 -6.74 2.64 -56.74
N GLU A 444 -7.98 2.19 -56.61
CA GLU A 444 -9.18 3.00 -56.90
C GLU A 444 -9.27 4.28 -56.04
N MET A 445 -8.74 4.26 -54.81
CA MET A 445 -8.72 5.44 -53.93
C MET A 445 -7.87 6.59 -54.47
N ASP A 446 -6.83 6.32 -55.26
CA ASP A 446 -6.01 7.39 -55.88
C ASP A 446 -6.80 8.21 -56.91
N TRP A 447 -7.77 7.58 -57.57
CA TRP A 447 -8.51 8.15 -58.71
C TRP A 447 -9.87 8.74 -58.32
N ALA A 448 -10.31 8.57 -57.07
CA ALA A 448 -11.64 8.95 -56.59
C ALA A 448 -11.96 10.47 -56.73
N ARG A 449 -10.97 11.33 -57.01
CA ARG A 449 -11.18 12.75 -57.30
C ARG A 449 -11.36 13.10 -58.77
N GLU A 450 -10.86 12.28 -59.72
CA GLU A 450 -10.82 12.68 -61.13
C GLU A 450 -12.21 12.63 -61.79
N THR A 451 -13.12 11.77 -61.30
CA THR A 451 -14.42 11.51 -61.92
C THR A 451 -15.53 12.55 -61.65
N LYS A 452 -15.32 13.55 -60.77
CA LYS A 452 -16.36 14.56 -60.45
C LYS A 452 -16.25 15.88 -61.24
N ARG A 453 -15.24 16.07 -62.09
CA ARG A 453 -15.12 17.27 -62.95
C ARG A 453 -15.65 17.03 -64.38
N VAL A 454 -16.92 16.65 -64.52
CA VAL A 454 -17.60 16.74 -65.82
C VAL A 454 -18.02 18.20 -66.03
N ARG A 455 -17.26 18.93 -66.87
CA ARG A 455 -17.61 20.28 -67.34
C ARG A 455 -18.96 20.25 -68.05
N LYS A 456 -19.98 20.90 -67.48
CA LYS A 456 -21.25 21.20 -68.16
C LYS A 456 -20.97 22.22 -69.28
N ARG A 457 -20.80 21.75 -70.51
CA ARG A 457 -20.71 22.59 -71.72
C ARG A 457 -22.07 23.25 -71.93
N SER A 458 -22.15 24.58 -71.85
CA SER A 458 -23.38 25.31 -72.11
C SER A 458 -23.72 25.24 -73.60
N THR A 459 -24.91 24.74 -73.91
CA THR A 459 -25.56 24.90 -75.21
C THR A 459 -26.54 26.07 -75.09
N ARG A 460 -26.14 27.23 -75.63
CA ARG A 460 -27.07 28.32 -75.95
C ARG A 460 -27.99 27.83 -77.07
N LYS A 461 -29.29 27.84 -76.84
CA LYS A 461 -30.30 27.87 -77.91
C LYS A 461 -31.04 29.20 -77.78
N SER A 462 -30.88 30.03 -78.80
CA SER A 462 -31.55 31.31 -78.97
C SER A 462 -32.96 31.05 -79.47
N GLU A 463 -33.97 31.70 -78.90
CA GLU A 463 -35.15 32.16 -79.64
C GLU A 463 -35.88 33.24 -78.83
N SER A 464 -36.41 34.19 -79.58
CA SER A 464 -36.78 35.57 -79.23
C SER A 464 -38.30 35.76 -79.17
N GLN A 465 -38.74 36.77 -78.39
CA GLN A 465 -40.00 37.56 -78.42
C GLN A 465 -40.52 37.73 -76.98
N SER A 466 -41.02 38.86 -76.49
CA SER A 466 -41.29 40.19 -77.03
C SER A 466 -41.52 41.13 -75.83
N LEU A 467 -41.21 42.42 -76.01
CA LEU A 467 -41.34 43.53 -75.06
C LEU A 467 -42.77 43.73 -74.53
N THR A 468 -42.92 44.09 -73.25
CA THR A 468 -43.59 45.33 -72.83
C THR A 468 -43.06 45.82 -71.48
N SER A 469 -42.85 47.14 -71.44
CA SER A 469 -42.24 47.95 -70.41
C SER A 469 -43.28 48.56 -69.46
N ALA A 470 -43.01 48.58 -68.16
CA ALA A 470 -43.41 49.68 -67.28
C ALA A 470 -42.61 49.66 -65.96
N MET A 471 -41.78 50.69 -65.76
CA MET A 471 -41.28 51.23 -64.49
C MET A 471 -42.10 52.51 -64.18
N PRO A 472 -41.98 53.22 -63.03
CA PRO A 472 -41.56 52.94 -61.63
C PRO A 472 -42.57 53.64 -60.64
N PRO A 473 -42.29 54.14 -59.40
CA PRO A 473 -41.14 54.09 -58.49
C PRO A 473 -41.59 53.77 -57.00
N PRO A 474 -40.90 54.16 -55.88
CA PRO A 474 -40.60 53.22 -54.79
C PRO A 474 -41.15 53.59 -53.39
N ALA A 475 -41.05 52.61 -52.47
CA ALA A 475 -40.92 52.67 -51.01
C ALA A 475 -41.89 53.52 -50.16
N MET A 476 -42.58 52.87 -49.22
CA MET A 476 -42.85 53.43 -47.89
C MET A 476 -42.81 52.36 -46.79
N ASN A 477 -42.03 52.68 -45.75
CA ASN A 477 -42.01 52.04 -44.44
C ASN A 477 -43.32 52.29 -43.69
N HIS A 478 -43.80 51.30 -42.95
CA HIS A 478 -44.58 51.55 -41.74
C HIS A 478 -44.12 50.65 -40.60
N SER A 479 -43.80 51.31 -39.49
CA SER A 479 -43.48 50.77 -38.17
C SER A 479 -44.62 51.08 -37.21
N THR A 480 -45.11 50.07 -36.47
CA THR A 480 -45.92 50.23 -35.24
C THR A 480 -45.94 48.86 -34.54
N THR A 481 -45.07 48.57 -33.55
CA THR A 481 -45.17 48.80 -32.09
C THR A 481 -46.35 48.11 -31.38
N GLY A 482 -46.04 47.41 -30.28
CA GLY A 482 -46.99 46.95 -29.25
C GLY A 482 -46.53 45.63 -28.61
N SER A 483 -45.60 45.67 -27.64
CA SER A 483 -45.82 45.75 -26.19
C SER A 483 -46.04 44.38 -25.54
N VAL A 484 -45.06 43.99 -24.71
CA VAL A 484 -45.09 42.86 -23.77
C VAL A 484 -44.72 43.46 -22.41
N ASP A 485 -45.56 43.22 -21.39
CA ASP A 485 -45.24 43.43 -19.98
C ASP A 485 -45.52 42.12 -19.22
N ALA A 486 -44.47 41.58 -18.61
CA ALA A 486 -44.41 40.92 -17.29
C ALA A 486 -42.97 40.48 -17.01
#